data_AF-A0A352FFR1-F1
#
_entry.id   AF-A0A352FFR1-F1
#
_cell.length_a   1.000
_cell.length_b   1.000
_cell.length_c   1.000
_cell.angle_alpha   90.00
_cell.angle_beta   90.00
_cell.angle_gamma   90.00
#
_symmetry.space_group_name_H-M   'P 1'
#
loop_
_entity.id
_entity.type
_entity.pdbx_description
1 polymer ?
#
loop_
_entity_poly.entity_id
_entity_poly.type
_entity_poly.pdbx_seq_one_letter_code
_entity_poly.pdbx_strand_id
1 'polypeptide(L)'
;WNQNCPADSTGKRALVGCVSVAMSQVMHYWKWPERGYGTVTYTPPQHPDYGEIRVNFEEARYDWEQMHPISPSDAAALLLYHAGVASYMNYGPSESATSVDTYAVPALRNHFMYQPGMIFRGFDQVPYLNWVDMLKQELINKRPVVYAGSSPDGKVAHAFNIDGFRGQDFFHFNWGWNGGGDGWYNLTTMGGGSANFSANQGAIFGMQPTNKPLHDRPCTLEVLPGDGFVQLFWEAPVTADFSHFVVYRDGQQVGIVADTEFRDMDLGIRNNTNLLSVAV
;
A
#
# COMPACT_ATOMS: atom_id res chain seq x y z
N TRP A 1 -3.07 -19.44 9.00
CA TRP A 1 -2.55 -18.50 7.99
C TRP A 1 -2.06 -19.20 6.73
N ASN A 2 -1.25 -20.26 6.79
CA ASN A 2 -0.62 -20.90 5.61
C ASN A 2 -1.29 -22.20 5.14
N GLN A 3 -2.55 -22.48 5.50
CA GLN A 3 -3.15 -23.79 5.23
C GLN A 3 -3.39 -24.08 3.74
N ASN A 4 -3.41 -23.05 2.89
CA ASN A 4 -3.50 -23.19 1.43
C ASN A 4 -2.11 -23.21 0.76
N CYS A 5 -1.04 -22.91 1.50
CA CYS A 5 0.32 -22.97 0.98
C CYS A 5 0.72 -24.42 0.66
N PRO A 6 1.61 -24.64 -0.33
CA PRO A 6 2.02 -25.97 -0.75
C PRO A 6 2.69 -26.72 0.41
N ALA A 7 2.57 -28.04 0.38
CA ALA A 7 3.19 -28.93 1.37
C ALA A 7 4.29 -29.75 0.70
N ASP A 8 5.39 -29.96 1.43
CA ASP A 8 6.47 -30.83 0.96
C ASP A 8 6.06 -32.31 1.06
N SER A 9 6.96 -33.22 0.68
CA SER A 9 6.71 -34.67 0.75
C SER A 9 6.45 -35.19 2.16
N THR A 10 6.77 -34.42 3.21
CA THR A 10 6.50 -34.76 4.61
C THR A 10 5.16 -34.23 5.11
N GLY A 11 4.45 -33.46 4.27
CA GLY A 11 3.20 -32.79 4.63
C GLY A 11 3.42 -31.46 5.35
N LYS A 12 4.67 -30.98 5.49
CA LYS A 12 4.95 -29.68 6.10
C LYS A 12 4.65 -28.58 5.08
N ARG A 13 3.78 -27.64 5.48
CA ARG A 13 3.42 -26.50 4.64
C ARG A 13 4.49 -25.42 4.63
N ALA A 14 4.69 -24.82 3.47
CA ALA A 14 5.50 -23.63 3.31
C ALA A 14 4.98 -22.46 4.16
N LEU A 15 5.84 -21.49 4.44
CA LEU A 15 5.42 -20.23 5.03
C LEU A 15 4.69 -19.35 4.00
N VAL A 16 3.92 -18.37 4.48
CA VAL A 16 3.16 -17.47 3.58
C VAL A 16 4.07 -16.52 2.80
N GLY A 17 5.11 -16.01 3.44
CA GLY A 17 6.00 -14.97 2.92
C GLY A 17 5.52 -13.55 3.26
N CYS A 18 6.47 -12.69 3.65
CA CYS A 18 6.18 -11.33 4.15
C CYS A 18 5.51 -10.44 3.09
N VAL A 19 5.91 -10.55 1.82
CA VAL A 19 5.29 -9.79 0.72
C VAL A 19 3.81 -10.12 0.56
N SER A 20 3.45 -11.40 0.64
CA SER A 20 2.04 -11.83 0.57
C SER A 20 1.24 -11.28 1.75
N VAL A 21 1.80 -11.31 2.97
CA VAL A 21 1.16 -10.73 4.16
C VAL A 21 0.92 -9.23 3.97
N ALA A 22 1.95 -8.47 3.61
CA ALA A 22 1.86 -7.02 3.44
C ALA A 22 0.87 -6.62 2.33
N MET A 23 0.85 -7.34 1.20
CA MET A 23 -0.15 -7.13 0.15
C MET A 23 -1.56 -7.43 0.66
N SER A 24 -1.75 -8.57 1.33
CA SER A 24 -3.05 -9.04 1.77
C SER A 24 -3.68 -8.14 2.84
N GLN A 25 -2.87 -7.57 3.74
CA GLN A 25 -3.34 -6.61 4.74
C GLN A 25 -3.88 -5.33 4.07
N VAL A 26 -3.21 -4.81 3.04
CA VAL A 26 -3.72 -3.64 2.28
C VAL A 26 -4.95 -4.03 1.44
N MET A 27 -4.99 -5.22 0.85
CA MET A 27 -6.17 -5.71 0.13
C MET A 27 -7.39 -5.86 1.06
N HIS A 28 -7.18 -6.35 2.28
CA HIS A 28 -8.21 -6.45 3.31
C HIS A 28 -8.72 -5.08 3.75
N TYR A 29 -7.82 -4.09 3.91
CA TYR A 29 -8.20 -2.70 4.20
C TYR A 29 -9.19 -2.15 3.15
N TRP A 30 -8.91 -2.40 1.88
CA TRP A 30 -9.78 -1.98 0.77
C TRP A 30 -11.01 -2.86 0.57
N LYS A 31 -11.02 -4.07 1.14
CA LYS A 31 -11.98 -5.14 0.86
C LYS A 31 -12.17 -5.33 -0.65
N TRP A 32 -11.04 -5.50 -1.36
CA TRP A 32 -10.99 -5.53 -2.82
C TRP A 32 -9.93 -6.52 -3.33
N PRO A 33 -10.18 -7.24 -4.44
CA PRO A 33 -11.43 -7.29 -5.24
C PRO A 33 -12.43 -8.34 -4.72
N GLU A 34 -13.65 -8.39 -5.26
CA GLU A 34 -14.56 -9.53 -4.95
C GLU A 34 -14.08 -10.85 -5.60
N ARG A 35 -13.48 -10.74 -6.79
CA ARG A 35 -12.98 -11.83 -7.63
C ARG A 35 -11.64 -11.41 -8.22
N GLY A 36 -10.67 -12.34 -8.36
CA GLY A 36 -9.42 -12.09 -9.08
C GLY A 36 -9.54 -12.28 -10.60
N TYR A 37 -8.44 -12.08 -11.33
CA TYR A 37 -8.43 -12.23 -12.80
C TYR A 37 -7.23 -13.03 -13.32
N GLY A 38 -7.44 -13.80 -14.39
CA GLY A 38 -6.39 -14.57 -15.06
C GLY A 38 -5.95 -15.82 -14.30
N THR A 39 -4.82 -16.38 -14.72
CA THR A 39 -4.23 -17.61 -14.16
C THR A 39 -2.73 -17.44 -14.04
N VAL A 40 -2.14 -18.00 -12.98
CA VAL A 40 -0.68 -18.14 -12.83
C VAL A 40 -0.34 -19.63 -12.67
N THR A 41 0.76 -20.05 -13.27
CA THR A 41 1.31 -21.40 -13.15
C THR A 41 2.83 -21.35 -13.13
N TYR A 42 3.47 -21.95 -12.13
CA TYR A 42 4.92 -22.04 -12.02
C TYR A 42 5.34 -23.12 -11.00
N THR A 43 6.61 -23.49 -11.01
CA THR A 43 7.24 -24.33 -9.98
C THR A 43 8.22 -23.47 -9.17
N PRO A 44 8.18 -23.46 -7.83
CA PRO A 44 9.13 -22.69 -7.01
C PRO A 44 10.58 -23.08 -7.33
N PRO A 45 11.42 -22.15 -7.83
CA PRO A 45 12.74 -22.53 -8.35
C PRO A 45 13.69 -23.12 -7.30
N GLN A 46 13.58 -22.68 -6.05
CA GLN A 46 14.44 -23.14 -4.95
C GLN A 46 13.84 -24.35 -4.20
N HIS A 47 12.55 -24.62 -4.38
CA HIS A 47 11.85 -25.75 -3.78
C HIS A 47 10.95 -26.45 -4.81
N PRO A 48 11.54 -27.07 -5.85
CA PRO A 48 10.79 -27.73 -6.90
C PRO A 48 10.01 -28.96 -6.40
N ASP A 49 10.34 -29.46 -5.20
CA ASP A 49 9.64 -30.53 -4.50
C ASP A 49 8.20 -30.17 -4.11
N TYR A 50 7.83 -28.89 -4.04
CA TYR A 50 6.43 -28.46 -3.93
C TYR A 50 5.60 -28.71 -5.19
N GLY A 51 6.23 -29.08 -6.31
CA GLY A 51 5.57 -29.34 -7.58
C GLY A 51 5.07 -28.08 -8.30
N GLU A 52 4.33 -28.30 -9.38
CA GLU A 52 3.70 -27.21 -10.13
C GLU A 52 2.57 -26.60 -9.29
N ILE A 53 2.64 -25.29 -9.11
CA ILE A 53 1.63 -24.47 -8.46
C ILE A 53 0.82 -23.79 -9.55
N ARG A 54 -0.51 -23.94 -9.49
CA ARG A 54 -1.45 -23.32 -10.43
C ARG A 54 -2.64 -22.73 -9.69
N VAL A 55 -2.95 -21.46 -9.97
CA VAL A 55 -4.15 -20.77 -9.47
C VAL A 55 -4.88 -20.10 -10.63
N ASN A 56 -6.16 -20.41 -10.77
CA ASN A 56 -7.09 -19.65 -11.60
C ASN A 56 -7.81 -18.62 -10.72
N PHE A 57 -7.46 -17.34 -10.85
CA PHE A 57 -8.00 -16.28 -10.01
C PHE A 57 -9.47 -15.95 -10.35
N GLU A 58 -9.95 -16.32 -11.54
CA GLU A 58 -11.35 -16.11 -11.95
C GLU A 58 -12.34 -17.00 -11.17
N GLU A 59 -11.85 -18.12 -10.64
CA GLU A 59 -12.60 -19.03 -9.76
C GLU A 59 -12.60 -18.55 -8.30
N ALA A 60 -11.68 -17.65 -7.93
CA ALA A 60 -11.56 -17.15 -6.57
C ALA A 60 -12.70 -16.20 -6.20
N ARG A 61 -13.21 -16.30 -4.97
CA ARG A 61 -14.03 -15.25 -4.32
C ARG A 61 -13.41 -14.93 -2.98
N TYR A 62 -13.18 -13.64 -2.73
CA TYR A 62 -12.56 -13.20 -1.49
C TYR A 62 -13.65 -12.76 -0.51
N ASP A 63 -13.90 -13.61 0.48
CA ASP A 63 -14.86 -13.32 1.55
C ASP A 63 -14.24 -12.44 2.62
N TRP A 64 -14.32 -11.12 2.41
CA TRP A 64 -13.72 -10.12 3.29
C TRP A 64 -14.30 -10.12 4.70
N GLU A 65 -15.55 -10.54 4.88
CA GLU A 65 -16.21 -10.56 6.20
C GLU A 65 -15.74 -11.75 7.05
N GLN A 66 -15.32 -12.85 6.40
CA GLN A 66 -14.70 -14.00 7.08
C GLN A 66 -13.18 -13.85 7.26
N MET A 67 -12.60 -12.70 6.91
CA MET A 67 -11.18 -12.40 7.20
C MET A 67 -11.07 -11.67 8.54
N HIS A 68 -10.81 -12.43 9.60
CA HIS A 68 -10.66 -11.92 10.95
C HIS A 68 -9.30 -11.23 11.13
N PRO A 69 -9.22 -10.10 11.84
CA PRO A 69 -8.01 -9.28 11.89
C PRO A 69 -6.83 -9.91 12.65
N ILE A 70 -7.12 -10.74 13.67
CA ILE A 70 -6.11 -11.27 14.61
C ILE A 70 -6.13 -12.80 14.71
N SER A 71 -6.95 -13.47 13.90
CA SER A 71 -7.09 -14.93 13.94
C SER A 71 -7.14 -15.50 12.53
N PRO A 72 -6.50 -16.65 12.30
CA PRO A 72 -6.52 -17.27 10.99
C PRO A 72 -7.93 -17.72 10.60
N SER A 73 -8.24 -17.63 9.31
CA SER A 73 -9.45 -18.20 8.71
C SER A 73 -9.17 -18.73 7.31
N ASP A 74 -10.11 -19.52 6.77
CA ASP A 74 -10.01 -20.05 5.40
C ASP A 74 -9.97 -18.93 4.36
N ALA A 75 -10.79 -17.90 4.55
CA ALA A 75 -10.81 -16.73 3.68
C ALA A 75 -9.46 -16.00 3.69
N ALA A 76 -8.85 -15.80 4.86
CA ALA A 76 -7.55 -15.15 4.96
C ALA A 76 -6.43 -16.02 4.36
N ALA A 77 -6.44 -17.33 4.62
CA ALA A 77 -5.44 -18.24 4.06
C ALA A 77 -5.52 -18.33 2.53
N LEU A 78 -6.73 -18.26 1.95
CA LEU A 78 -6.94 -18.21 0.52
C LEU A 78 -6.32 -16.94 -0.08
N LEU A 79 -6.62 -15.77 0.48
CA LEU A 79 -6.06 -14.50 0.00
C LEU A 79 -4.53 -14.50 0.09
N LEU A 80 -3.97 -14.91 1.23
CA LEU A 80 -2.53 -14.98 1.45
C LEU A 80 -1.85 -15.94 0.45
N TYR A 81 -2.45 -17.09 0.19
CA TYR A 81 -1.92 -18.00 -0.82
C TYR A 81 -1.99 -17.38 -2.22
N HIS A 82 -3.13 -16.80 -2.61
CA HIS A 82 -3.31 -16.20 -3.93
C HIS A 82 -2.37 -15.00 -4.15
N ALA A 83 -2.18 -14.14 -3.14
CA ALA A 83 -1.24 -13.02 -3.21
C ALA A 83 0.21 -13.50 -3.41
N GLY A 84 0.60 -14.60 -2.76
CA GLY A 84 1.90 -15.23 -2.95
C GLY A 84 2.07 -15.83 -4.35
N VAL A 85 1.10 -16.64 -4.81
CA VAL A 85 1.13 -17.24 -6.15
C VAL A 85 1.16 -16.20 -7.25
N ALA A 86 0.31 -15.16 -7.15
CA ALA A 86 0.28 -14.06 -8.12
C ALA A 86 1.62 -13.33 -8.22
N SER A 87 2.38 -13.31 -7.12
CA SER A 87 3.71 -12.69 -7.02
C SER A 87 4.85 -13.68 -7.22
N TYR A 88 4.60 -14.86 -7.83
CA TYR A 88 5.62 -15.89 -8.08
C TYR A 88 6.44 -16.24 -6.82
N MET A 89 5.76 -16.38 -5.66
CA MET A 89 6.40 -16.70 -4.39
C MET A 89 7.28 -17.94 -4.48
N ASN A 90 8.55 -17.80 -4.14
CA ASN A 90 9.40 -18.95 -3.90
C ASN A 90 9.08 -19.52 -2.52
N TYR A 91 8.09 -20.42 -2.47
CA TYR A 91 7.64 -21.06 -1.25
C TYR A 91 8.71 -21.97 -0.66
N GLY A 92 8.86 -21.95 0.65
CA GLY A 92 9.88 -22.69 1.39
C GLY A 92 9.44 -23.03 2.81
N PRO A 93 10.06 -24.07 3.42
CA PRO A 93 9.64 -24.61 4.72
C PRO A 93 10.10 -23.77 5.92
N SER A 94 11.03 -22.83 5.70
CA SER A 94 11.62 -21.94 6.72
C SER A 94 11.51 -20.47 6.36
N GLU A 95 11.39 -20.15 5.07
CA GLU A 95 11.16 -18.82 4.54
C GLU A 95 10.37 -18.93 3.24
N SER A 96 9.74 -17.85 2.82
CA SER A 96 9.15 -17.75 1.48
C SER A 96 9.32 -16.32 1.02
N ALA A 97 9.89 -16.14 -0.17
CA ALA A 97 10.36 -14.85 -0.63
C ALA A 97 9.94 -14.57 -2.06
N THR A 98 9.69 -13.29 -2.34
CA THR A 98 9.53 -12.73 -3.67
C THR A 98 9.92 -11.25 -3.64
N SER A 99 10.05 -10.64 -4.82
CA SER A 99 10.38 -9.22 -4.99
C SER A 99 9.10 -8.37 -5.03
N VAL A 100 9.08 -7.30 -4.21
CA VAL A 100 7.98 -6.32 -4.21
C VAL A 100 7.90 -5.57 -5.54
N ASP A 101 9.04 -5.06 -6.02
CA ASP A 101 9.12 -4.34 -7.29
C ASP A 101 8.76 -5.23 -8.48
N THR A 102 9.45 -6.37 -8.59
CA THR A 102 9.39 -7.21 -9.80
C THR A 102 8.08 -7.98 -9.93
N TYR A 103 7.49 -8.43 -8.81
CA TYR A 103 6.36 -9.35 -8.86
C TYR A 103 5.10 -8.85 -8.14
N ALA A 104 5.22 -8.18 -6.99
CA ALA A 104 4.03 -7.73 -6.26
C ALA A 104 3.25 -6.63 -7.01
N VAL A 105 3.94 -5.64 -7.60
CA VAL A 105 3.27 -4.58 -8.38
C VAL A 105 2.53 -5.14 -9.60
N PRO A 106 3.14 -5.99 -10.46
CA PRO A 106 2.41 -6.65 -11.54
C PRO A 106 1.29 -7.55 -11.04
N ALA A 107 1.45 -8.26 -9.92
CA ALA A 107 0.41 -9.11 -9.35
C ALA A 107 -0.84 -8.31 -8.99
N LEU A 108 -0.67 -7.22 -8.25
CA LEU A 108 -1.74 -6.30 -7.85
C LEU A 108 -2.50 -5.74 -9.05
N ARG A 109 -1.77 -5.36 -10.10
CA ARG A 109 -2.35 -4.83 -11.34
C ARG A 109 -3.10 -5.91 -12.13
N ASN A 110 -2.45 -7.03 -12.40
CA ASN A 110 -2.92 -8.02 -13.38
C ASN A 110 -3.95 -8.99 -12.82
N HIS A 111 -3.91 -9.27 -11.52
CA HIS A 111 -4.75 -10.31 -10.90
C HIS A 111 -5.73 -9.75 -9.86
N PHE A 112 -5.47 -8.56 -9.31
CA PHE A 112 -6.28 -7.97 -8.24
C PHE A 112 -6.92 -6.61 -8.60
N MET A 113 -6.80 -6.15 -9.85
CA MET A 113 -7.44 -4.93 -10.37
C MET A 113 -7.14 -3.67 -9.53
N TYR A 114 -5.89 -3.53 -9.11
CA TYR A 114 -5.38 -2.28 -8.55
C TYR A 114 -4.92 -1.30 -9.63
N GLN A 115 -4.81 -0.02 -9.26
CA GLN A 115 -4.53 1.08 -10.19
C GLN A 115 -3.31 0.80 -11.10
N PRO A 116 -3.43 0.97 -12.43
CA PRO A 116 -2.31 0.74 -13.35
C PRO A 116 -1.16 1.73 -13.13
N GLY A 117 -1.46 2.94 -12.62
CA GLY A 117 -0.46 3.95 -12.25
C GLY A 117 0.33 3.64 -10.97
N MET A 118 0.03 2.54 -10.28
CA MET A 118 0.85 2.08 -9.16
C MET A 118 2.31 1.93 -9.54
N ILE A 119 3.20 2.31 -8.63
CA ILE A 119 4.63 2.28 -8.87
C ILE A 119 5.41 1.91 -7.62
N PHE A 120 6.43 1.07 -7.81
CA PHE A 120 7.46 0.89 -6.80
C PHE A 120 8.53 1.98 -6.98
N ARG A 121 9.01 2.53 -5.86
CA ARG A 121 10.17 3.43 -5.82
C ARG A 121 11.15 2.94 -4.75
N GLY A 122 12.43 3.10 -5.04
CA GLY A 122 13.49 2.93 -4.06
C GLY A 122 13.69 4.19 -3.24
N PHE A 123 13.95 4.05 -1.94
CA PHE A 123 14.23 5.16 -1.04
C PHE A 123 15.46 5.97 -1.48
N ASP A 124 16.44 5.33 -2.09
CA ASP A 124 17.66 5.94 -2.62
C ASP A 124 17.44 6.76 -3.91
N GLN A 125 16.27 6.64 -4.54
CA GLN A 125 15.92 7.34 -5.77
C GLN A 125 15.37 8.75 -5.53
N VAL A 126 15.06 9.10 -4.28
CA VAL A 126 14.33 10.32 -3.90
C VAL A 126 15.01 10.95 -2.68
N PRO A 127 15.15 12.30 -2.61
CA PRO A 127 15.64 12.95 -1.40
C PRO A 127 14.81 12.59 -0.16
N TYR A 128 15.45 12.47 1.00
CA TYR A 128 14.78 12.01 2.23
C TYR A 128 13.48 12.74 2.57
N LEU A 129 13.47 14.08 2.52
CA LEU A 129 12.28 14.86 2.83
C LEU A 129 11.15 14.58 1.83
N ASN A 130 11.46 14.53 0.53
CA ASN A 130 10.51 14.16 -0.50
C ASN A 130 9.95 12.75 -0.30
N TRP A 131 10.77 11.80 0.14
CA TRP A 131 10.31 10.45 0.46
C TRP A 131 9.33 10.42 1.64
N VAL A 132 9.64 11.15 2.70
CA VAL A 132 8.75 11.34 3.86
C VAL A 132 7.42 11.94 3.42
N ASP A 133 7.45 12.95 2.56
CA ASP A 133 6.24 13.62 2.07
C ASP A 133 5.43 12.72 1.14
N MET A 134 6.07 11.91 0.28
CA MET A 134 5.39 10.89 -0.51
C MET A 134 4.67 9.84 0.35
N LEU A 135 5.28 9.39 1.45
CA LEU A 135 4.63 8.45 2.37
C LEU A 135 3.45 9.11 3.11
N LYS A 136 3.63 10.34 3.62
CA LYS A 136 2.54 11.09 4.24
C LYS A 136 1.40 11.31 3.25
N GLN A 137 1.73 11.56 1.98
CA GLN A 137 0.76 11.79 0.93
C GLN A 137 -0.16 10.58 0.72
N GLU A 138 0.39 9.37 0.66
CA GLU A 138 -0.40 8.13 0.62
C GLU A 138 -1.35 8.02 1.82
N LEU A 139 -0.84 8.29 3.02
CA LEU A 139 -1.59 8.15 4.27
C LEU A 139 -2.71 9.21 4.40
N ILE A 140 -2.46 10.45 3.97
CA ILE A 140 -3.48 11.52 3.87
C ILE A 140 -4.59 11.10 2.89
N ASN A 141 -4.22 10.42 1.80
CA ASN A 141 -5.16 9.84 0.84
C ASN A 141 -5.77 8.52 1.30
N LYS A 142 -5.56 8.12 2.57
CA LYS A 142 -6.07 6.88 3.16
C LYS A 142 -5.62 5.63 2.40
N ARG A 143 -4.38 5.65 1.91
CA ARG A 143 -3.72 4.52 1.26
C ARG A 143 -2.61 3.98 2.16
N PRO A 144 -2.84 2.86 2.87
CA PRO A 144 -1.75 2.16 3.55
C PRO A 144 -0.71 1.69 2.53
N VAL A 145 0.56 1.77 2.90
CA VAL A 145 1.69 1.56 2.00
C VAL A 145 2.30 0.18 2.24
N VAL A 146 2.51 -0.60 1.17
CA VAL A 146 3.41 -1.77 1.23
C VAL A 146 4.83 -1.24 1.16
N TYR A 147 5.59 -1.47 2.22
CA TYR A 147 6.97 -1.04 2.38
C TYR A 147 7.90 -2.25 2.45
N ALA A 148 9.12 -2.10 1.97
CA ALA A 148 10.14 -3.12 2.03
C ALA A 148 11.50 -2.53 2.41
N GLY A 149 12.34 -3.37 2.98
CA GLY A 149 13.73 -3.04 3.27
C GLY A 149 14.53 -4.29 3.60
N SER A 150 15.80 -4.09 3.88
CA SER A 150 16.74 -5.13 4.26
C SER A 150 17.48 -4.76 5.54
N SER A 151 17.96 -5.78 6.25
CA SER A 151 18.91 -5.61 7.34
C SER A 151 20.10 -4.76 6.91
N PRO A 152 20.77 -4.02 7.81
CA PRO A 152 21.91 -3.18 7.44
C PRO A 152 23.04 -3.93 6.71
N ASP A 153 23.16 -5.25 6.93
CA ASP A 153 24.12 -6.11 6.23
C ASP A 153 23.59 -6.72 4.92
N GLY A 154 22.36 -6.40 4.54
CA GLY A 154 21.70 -6.82 3.30
C GLY A 154 21.24 -8.29 3.25
N LYS A 155 21.41 -9.06 4.34
CA LYS A 155 21.18 -10.51 4.32
C LYS A 155 19.73 -10.93 4.52
N VAL A 156 18.93 -10.10 5.20
CA VAL A 156 17.53 -10.40 5.48
C VAL A 156 16.68 -9.28 4.90
N ALA A 157 15.76 -9.63 4.00
CA ALA A 157 14.77 -8.69 3.48
C ALA A 157 13.43 -8.92 4.15
N HIS A 158 12.65 -7.86 4.31
CA HIS A 158 11.30 -7.94 4.86
C HIS A 158 10.37 -6.95 4.17
N ALA A 159 9.11 -7.34 4.06
CA ALA A 159 8.03 -6.48 3.59
C ALA A 159 6.97 -6.36 4.68
N PHE A 160 6.47 -5.15 4.87
CA PHE A 160 5.58 -4.76 5.95
C PHE A 160 4.70 -3.60 5.50
N ASN A 161 3.80 -3.12 6.35
CA ASN A 161 2.95 -1.98 6.03
C ASN A 161 3.30 -0.74 6.84
N ILE A 162 3.19 0.41 6.19
CA ILE A 162 3.08 1.71 6.86
C ILE A 162 1.63 2.17 6.74
N ASP A 163 0.96 2.39 7.86
CA ASP A 163 -0.48 2.69 7.93
C ASP A 163 -0.82 3.92 8.78
N GLY A 164 0.20 4.68 9.21
CA GLY A 164 0.01 5.95 9.92
C GLY A 164 1.28 6.78 9.97
N PHE A 165 1.13 8.08 10.24
CA PHE A 165 2.25 9.00 10.51
C PHE A 165 1.92 9.91 11.69
N ARG A 166 2.95 10.39 12.39
CA ARG A 166 2.84 11.38 13.45
C ARG A 166 4.08 12.26 13.51
N GLY A 167 3.91 13.51 13.91
CA GLY A 167 5.02 14.47 13.95
C GLY A 167 5.67 14.65 12.57
N GLN A 168 6.98 14.88 12.56
CA GLN A 168 7.69 15.21 11.33
C GLN A 168 8.08 13.98 10.50
N ASP A 169 8.53 12.90 11.13
CA ASP A 169 9.13 11.74 10.43
C ASP A 169 8.95 10.39 11.13
N PHE A 170 7.91 10.27 11.98
CA PHE A 170 7.53 8.98 12.57
C PHE A 170 6.35 8.37 11.82
N PHE A 171 6.46 7.08 11.55
CA PHE A 171 5.48 6.28 10.84
C PHE A 171 5.08 5.07 11.68
N HIS A 172 3.81 4.69 11.62
CA HIS A 172 3.33 3.47 12.24
C HIS A 172 3.63 2.30 11.31
N PHE A 173 4.34 1.30 11.82
CA PHE A 173 4.69 0.10 11.10
C PHE A 173 3.88 -1.07 11.62
N ASN A 174 3.25 -1.80 10.70
CA ASN A 174 2.68 -3.12 10.93
C ASN A 174 3.60 -4.14 10.28
N TRP A 175 4.34 -4.90 11.09
CA TRP A 175 5.37 -5.81 10.61
C TRP A 175 4.81 -7.12 10.02
N GLY A 176 3.50 -7.36 10.15
CA GLY A 176 2.88 -8.61 9.74
C GLY A 176 3.17 -9.79 10.67
N TRP A 177 3.59 -9.53 11.92
CA TRP A 177 3.93 -10.53 12.93
C TRP A 177 2.91 -10.62 14.07
N ASN A 178 1.62 -10.57 13.71
CA ASN A 178 0.51 -10.65 14.66
C ASN A 178 0.58 -9.59 15.78
N GLY A 179 0.92 -8.34 15.42
CA GLY A 179 1.12 -7.24 16.36
C GLY A 179 2.50 -7.20 17.03
N GLY A 180 3.31 -8.25 16.86
CA GLY A 180 4.65 -8.33 17.42
C GLY A 180 5.57 -7.26 16.85
N GLY A 181 5.93 -6.28 17.68
CA GLY A 181 6.81 -5.18 17.32
C GLY A 181 6.13 -4.04 16.57
N ASP A 182 4.82 -4.08 16.34
CA ASP A 182 4.11 -2.98 15.67
C ASP A 182 4.23 -1.70 16.50
N GLY A 183 4.35 -0.54 15.84
CA GLY A 183 4.57 0.71 16.55
C GLY A 183 5.11 1.85 15.71
N TRP A 184 5.56 2.90 16.39
CA TRP A 184 5.99 4.16 15.76
C TRP A 184 7.51 4.22 15.61
N TYR A 185 7.98 4.30 14.37
CA TYR A 185 9.39 4.23 14.04
C TYR A 185 9.81 5.35 13.09
N ASN A 186 11.10 5.65 13.09
CA ASN A 186 11.74 6.45 12.07
C ASN A 186 12.33 5.52 10.99
N LEU A 187 12.27 5.94 9.72
CA LEU A 187 12.76 5.18 8.57
C LEU A 187 14.26 4.84 8.65
N THR A 188 15.05 5.60 9.41
CA THR A 188 16.49 5.41 9.55
C THR A 188 16.89 4.64 10.82
N THR A 189 16.00 4.57 11.82
CA THR A 189 16.27 3.98 13.14
C THR A 189 15.13 3.06 13.57
N MET A 190 14.71 2.18 12.66
CA MET A 190 13.51 1.31 12.74
C MET A 190 13.40 0.37 13.97
N GLY A 191 14.35 0.37 14.91
CA GLY A 191 14.64 -0.80 15.74
C GLY A 191 14.81 -0.58 17.25
N GLY A 192 13.79 -0.07 17.94
CA GLY A 192 13.68 -0.23 19.40
C GLY A 192 13.47 -1.68 19.88
N GLY A 193 13.38 -2.66 18.97
CA GLY A 193 12.94 -4.04 19.28
C GLY A 193 13.39 -5.12 18.32
N SER A 194 14.69 -5.18 17.96
CA SER A 194 15.37 -6.23 17.18
C SER A 194 15.09 -6.35 15.67
N ALA A 195 14.00 -5.78 15.15
CA ALA A 195 13.79 -5.62 13.70
C ALA A 195 14.46 -4.34 13.20
N ASN A 196 15.34 -4.44 12.20
CA ASN A 196 15.93 -3.30 11.52
C ASN A 196 16.03 -3.59 10.03
N PHE A 197 15.23 -2.87 9.23
CA PHE A 197 15.20 -2.99 7.77
C PHE A 197 15.53 -1.66 7.08
N SER A 198 16.47 -0.91 7.66
CA SER A 198 16.81 0.45 7.22
C SER A 198 17.64 0.54 5.94
N ALA A 199 18.09 -0.60 5.38
CA ALA A 199 18.83 -0.64 4.11
C ALA A 199 17.91 -1.02 2.94
N ASN A 200 18.30 -0.68 1.70
CA ASN A 200 17.61 -1.05 0.46
C ASN A 200 16.09 -0.86 0.51
N GLN A 201 15.66 0.26 1.07
CA GLN A 201 14.26 0.53 1.31
C GLN A 201 13.50 0.84 0.02
N GLY A 202 12.21 0.55 0.00
CA GLY A 202 11.32 0.96 -1.08
C GLY A 202 9.86 0.75 -0.73
N ALA A 203 8.97 1.32 -1.53
CA ALA A 203 7.55 1.34 -1.27
C ALA A 203 6.73 1.29 -2.55
N ILE A 204 5.53 0.71 -2.45
CA ILE A 204 4.50 0.80 -3.49
C ILE A 204 3.64 2.04 -3.23
N PHE A 205 3.63 2.98 -4.17
CA PHE A 205 2.78 4.17 -4.15
C PHE A 205 1.56 4.00 -5.06
N GLY A 206 0.45 4.64 -4.70
CA GLY A 206 -0.81 4.60 -5.46
C GLY A 206 -1.57 3.28 -5.34
N MET A 207 -1.33 2.48 -4.28
CA MET A 207 -1.98 1.18 -4.09
C MET A 207 -3.45 1.33 -3.70
N GLN A 208 -4.29 1.53 -4.72
CA GLN A 208 -5.73 1.74 -4.60
C GLN A 208 -6.49 0.84 -5.59
N PRO A 209 -7.71 0.38 -5.26
CA PRO A 209 -8.60 -0.28 -6.21
C PRO A 209 -8.92 0.57 -7.44
N THR A 210 -9.08 -0.08 -8.60
CA THR A 210 -9.48 0.59 -9.86
C THR A 210 -10.88 1.19 -9.82
N ASN A 211 -11.78 0.69 -8.95
CA ASN A 211 -13.12 1.27 -8.77
C ASN A 211 -13.14 2.57 -7.95
N LYS A 212 -11.98 3.03 -7.47
CA LYS A 212 -11.82 4.32 -6.81
C LYS A 212 -10.92 5.18 -7.68
N PRO A 213 -11.37 6.35 -8.15
CA PRO A 213 -10.51 7.25 -8.92
C PRO A 213 -9.29 7.66 -8.09
N LEU A 214 -8.12 7.73 -8.74
CA LEU A 214 -6.92 8.25 -8.11
C LEU A 214 -7.08 9.77 -8.02
N HIS A 215 -7.39 10.25 -6.82
CA HIS A 215 -7.46 11.66 -6.49
C HIS A 215 -6.47 11.90 -5.38
N ASP A 216 -5.32 12.46 -5.72
CA ASP A 216 -4.30 12.76 -4.74
C ASP A 216 -4.60 14.13 -4.16
N ARG A 217 -5.03 14.16 -2.89
CA ARG A 217 -5.17 15.41 -2.16
C ARG A 217 -3.78 15.94 -1.90
N PRO A 218 -3.47 17.22 -2.10
CA PRO A 218 -2.13 17.71 -1.79
C PRO A 218 -1.83 17.60 -0.29
N CYS A 219 -0.54 17.52 0.04
CA CYS A 219 -0.06 17.80 1.39
C CYS A 219 -0.36 19.27 1.73
N THR A 220 -0.46 19.57 3.04
CA THR A 220 -0.41 20.96 3.56
C THR A 220 -1.43 21.95 2.98
N LEU A 221 -2.71 21.54 2.87
CA LEU A 221 -3.80 22.47 2.50
C LEU A 221 -4.01 23.54 3.58
N GLU A 222 -3.63 24.78 3.27
CA GLU A 222 -3.86 25.96 4.09
C GLU A 222 -5.08 26.73 3.60
N VAL A 223 -5.83 27.28 4.56
CA VAL A 223 -7.08 28.00 4.31
C VAL A 223 -7.01 29.36 4.97
N LEU A 224 -7.11 30.42 4.17
CA LEU A 224 -7.28 31.80 4.66
C LEU A 224 -8.73 32.24 4.41
N PRO A 225 -9.55 32.38 5.47
CA PRO A 225 -10.90 32.90 5.33
C PRO A 225 -10.88 34.42 5.10
N GLY A 226 -11.85 34.93 4.34
CA GLY A 226 -12.10 36.35 4.16
C GLY A 226 -13.59 36.66 4.00
N ASP A 227 -13.94 37.94 4.07
CA ASP A 227 -15.33 38.35 3.89
C ASP A 227 -15.78 38.15 2.43
N GLY A 228 -16.61 37.13 2.21
CA GLY A 228 -17.12 36.77 0.88
C GLY A 228 -16.15 35.95 0.01
N PHE A 229 -15.06 35.44 0.59
CA PHE A 229 -14.15 34.55 -0.12
C PHE A 229 -13.40 33.59 0.81
N VAL A 230 -12.85 32.52 0.22
CA VAL A 230 -11.82 31.69 0.86
C VAL A 230 -10.64 31.56 -0.09
N GLN A 231 -9.43 31.75 0.45
CA GLN A 231 -8.19 31.53 -0.29
C GLN A 231 -7.56 30.21 0.19
N LEU A 232 -7.20 29.37 -0.76
CA LEU A 232 -6.53 28.10 -0.56
C LEU A 232 -5.08 28.20 -1.05
N PHE A 233 -4.18 27.55 -0.33
CA PHE A 233 -2.79 27.27 -0.72
C PHE A 233 -2.48 25.82 -0.40
N TRP A 234 -1.64 25.17 -1.21
CA TRP A 234 -1.20 23.81 -0.95
C TRP A 234 0.20 23.55 -1.51
N GLU A 235 0.80 22.41 -1.17
CA GLU A 235 2.00 21.93 -1.85
C GLU A 235 1.63 20.91 -2.93
N ALA A 236 2.25 21.03 -4.10
CA ALA A 236 2.09 20.07 -5.18
C ALA A 236 2.54 18.67 -4.74
N PRO A 237 1.78 17.59 -5.05
CA PRO A 237 2.25 16.24 -4.82
C PRO A 237 3.58 15.98 -5.54
N VAL A 238 4.46 15.21 -4.90
CA VAL A 238 5.77 14.84 -5.47
C VAL A 238 5.62 13.75 -6.56
N THR A 239 4.43 13.14 -6.68
CA THR A 239 4.09 12.17 -7.72
C THR A 239 3.87 12.89 -9.06
N ALA A 240 4.91 12.92 -9.88
CA ALA A 240 5.11 13.84 -11.01
C ALA A 240 4.20 13.68 -12.25
N ASP A 241 3.03 13.03 -12.16
CA ASP A 241 2.19 12.79 -13.35
C ASP A 241 0.81 13.45 -13.23
N PHE A 242 0.81 14.79 -13.22
CA PHE A 242 -0.42 15.57 -13.29
C PHE A 242 -0.26 16.91 -14.00
N SER A 243 -1.38 17.46 -14.48
CA SER A 243 -1.42 18.69 -15.27
C SER A 243 -2.21 19.82 -14.61
N HIS A 244 -3.07 19.51 -13.65
CA HIS A 244 -3.94 20.47 -12.98
C HIS A 244 -4.39 19.93 -11.63
N PHE A 245 -4.93 20.82 -10.82
CA PHE A 245 -5.68 20.55 -9.61
C PHE A 245 -7.16 20.84 -9.86
N VAL A 246 -8.02 19.98 -9.33
CA VAL A 246 -9.45 20.17 -9.27
C VAL A 246 -9.82 20.54 -7.84
N VAL A 247 -10.47 21.69 -7.67
CA VAL A 247 -10.90 22.21 -6.36
C VAL A 247 -12.36 21.89 -6.15
N TYR A 248 -12.68 21.32 -5.00
CA TYR A 248 -14.03 20.94 -4.60
C TYR A 248 -14.46 21.67 -3.33
N ARG A 249 -15.74 22.08 -3.29
CA ARG A 249 -16.44 22.57 -2.11
C ARG A 249 -17.68 21.71 -1.89
N ASP A 250 -17.81 21.12 -0.71
CA ASP A 250 -18.91 20.22 -0.35
C ASP A 250 -19.12 19.09 -1.38
N GLY A 251 -18.02 18.62 -1.97
CA GLY A 251 -18.01 17.56 -2.99
C GLY A 251 -18.35 18.03 -4.41
N GLN A 252 -18.69 19.31 -4.62
CA GLN A 252 -18.90 19.88 -5.95
C GLN A 252 -17.64 20.60 -6.44
N GLN A 253 -17.29 20.39 -7.71
CA GLN A 253 -16.18 21.08 -8.34
C GLN A 253 -16.47 22.59 -8.43
N VAL A 254 -15.56 23.40 -7.93
CA VAL A 254 -15.62 24.88 -7.96
C VAL A 254 -14.49 25.50 -8.79
N GLY A 255 -13.45 24.74 -9.14
CA GLY A 255 -12.34 25.25 -9.93
C GLY A 255 -11.43 24.17 -10.52
N ILE A 256 -10.70 24.56 -11.57
CA ILE A 256 -9.55 23.82 -12.11
C ILE A 256 -8.40 24.83 -12.23
N VAL A 257 -7.25 24.53 -11.64
CA VAL A 257 -6.07 25.41 -11.68
C VAL A 257 -4.80 24.63 -11.95
N ALA A 258 -3.79 25.25 -12.55
CA ALA A 258 -2.46 24.66 -12.72
C ALA A 258 -1.53 25.00 -11.54
N ASP A 259 -1.76 26.14 -10.89
CA ASP A 259 -0.98 26.63 -9.76
C ASP A 259 -1.44 26.02 -8.44
N THR A 260 -0.67 26.25 -7.37
CA THR A 260 -0.93 25.70 -6.03
C THR A 260 -1.72 26.65 -5.12
N GLU A 261 -2.55 27.50 -5.72
CA GLU A 261 -3.44 28.42 -5.02
C GLU A 261 -4.78 28.55 -5.74
N PHE A 262 -5.85 28.77 -4.97
CA PHE A 262 -7.20 29.02 -5.52
C PHE A 262 -8.00 29.95 -4.62
N ARG A 263 -8.66 30.94 -5.21
CA ARG A 263 -9.60 31.81 -4.51
C ARG A 263 -11.03 31.49 -4.89
N ASP A 264 -11.80 31.01 -3.93
CA ASP A 264 -13.25 30.80 -4.05
C ASP A 264 -13.98 32.09 -3.65
N MET A 265 -14.61 32.75 -4.62
CA MET A 265 -15.35 34.01 -4.46
C MET A 265 -16.86 33.73 -4.51
N ASP A 266 -17.43 33.14 -3.45
CA ASP A 266 -18.87 32.92 -3.35
C ASP A 266 -19.46 33.64 -2.12
N LEU A 267 -20.47 34.46 -2.38
CA LEU A 267 -21.21 35.25 -1.38
C LEU A 267 -21.94 34.37 -0.35
N GLY A 268 -22.08 33.07 -0.60
CA GLY A 268 -22.67 32.09 0.31
C GLY A 268 -21.70 31.47 1.32
N ILE A 269 -20.40 31.75 1.25
CA ILE A 269 -19.41 31.13 2.15
C ILE A 269 -19.56 31.69 3.57
N ARG A 270 -19.81 30.80 4.53
CA ARG A 270 -19.82 31.12 5.95
C ARG A 270 -18.69 30.37 6.64
N ASN A 271 -18.01 31.06 7.56
CA ASN A 271 -16.94 30.45 8.34
C ASN A 271 -17.48 29.22 9.10
N ASN A 272 -16.69 28.14 9.08
CA ASN A 272 -16.94 26.87 9.77
C ASN A 272 -18.17 26.06 9.32
N THR A 273 -18.74 26.32 8.13
CA THR A 273 -19.89 25.53 7.63
C THR A 273 -19.59 24.67 6.41
N ASN A 274 -18.55 24.99 5.63
CA ASN A 274 -18.29 24.36 4.33
C ASN A 274 -17.00 23.54 4.37
N LEU A 275 -17.00 22.38 3.71
CA LEU A 275 -15.82 21.53 3.55
C LEU A 275 -15.14 21.85 2.22
N LEU A 276 -13.85 22.19 2.27
CA LEU A 276 -13.03 22.42 1.08
C LEU A 276 -12.01 21.30 0.93
N SER A 277 -11.79 20.86 -0.31
CA SER A 277 -10.74 19.89 -0.64
C SER A 277 -10.17 20.16 -2.02
N VAL A 278 -8.88 19.95 -2.16
CA VAL A 278 -8.18 19.98 -3.44
C VAL A 278 -7.78 18.55 -3.79
N ALA A 279 -7.85 18.19 -5.06
CA ALA A 279 -7.32 16.94 -5.58
C ALA A 279 -6.60 17.18 -6.89
N VAL A 280 -5.65 16.32 -7.19
CA VAL A 280 -5.04 16.15 -8.50
C VAL A 280 -5.81 15.14 -9.33
#